data_AF-A0A915Q1U5-F1
#
_entry.id   AF-A0A915Q1U5-F1
#
_cell.length_a   1.000
_cell.length_b   1.000
_cell.length_c   1.000
_cell.angle_alpha   90.00
_cell.angle_beta   90.00
_cell.angle_gamma   90.00
#
_symmetry.space_group_name_H-M   'P 1'
#
loop_
_entity.id
_entity.type
_entity.pdbx_description
1 polymer ?
#
loop_
_entity_poly.entity_id
_entity_poly.type
_entity_poly.pdbx_seq_one_letter_code
_entity_poly.pdbx_strand_id
1 'polypeptide(L)'
;MKFLVSVLTIALFVCIVNANYQLMIPPFLMGAPESTVQELQELIKRNINKPDFEVEALVEQWANEKGGTIKEKFYQFKADMKLMQERANSMRKAMAQNLSPEARKADEDLSRIGNNKTLNVQQKQRKLAAYLAGN
;
A
#
# COMPACT_ATOMS: atom_id res chain seq x y z
N MET A 1 -2.14 14.83 -13.77
CA MET A 1 -3.15 13.92 -13.15
C MET A 1 -2.66 12.48 -13.28
N LYS A 2 -2.95 11.63 -12.28
CA LYS A 2 -2.64 10.19 -12.13
C LYS A 2 -1.26 9.80 -11.58
N PHE A 3 -0.96 10.21 -10.35
CA PHE A 3 0.00 9.50 -9.49
C PHE A 3 -0.59 9.45 -8.09
N LEU A 4 -1.36 8.39 -7.83
CA LEU A 4 -2.13 8.22 -6.61
C LEU A 4 -1.68 6.91 -5.99
N VAL A 5 -1.19 7.01 -4.75
CA VAL A 5 -1.14 5.97 -3.71
C VAL A 5 -0.28 4.72 -3.99
N SER A 6 0.89 4.62 -3.35
CA SER A 6 1.56 3.32 -3.17
C SER A 6 2.42 3.19 -1.91
N VAL A 7 2.24 4.08 -0.92
CA VAL A 7 2.66 3.78 0.46
C VAL A 7 1.50 3.15 1.23
N LEU A 8 0.25 3.48 0.86
CA LEU A 8 -0.93 2.87 1.47
C LEU A 8 -0.96 1.35 1.22
N THR A 9 -0.56 0.88 0.05
CA THR A 9 -0.51 -0.56 -0.24
C THR A 9 0.63 -1.25 0.49
N ILE A 10 1.88 -0.76 0.48
CA ILE A 10 2.95 -1.43 1.25
C ILE A 10 2.73 -1.32 2.78
N ALA A 11 2.22 -0.19 3.28
CA ALA A 11 1.91 -0.02 4.69
C ALA A 11 0.62 -0.74 5.15
N LEU A 12 -0.38 -0.94 4.26
CA LEU A 12 -1.50 -1.86 4.54
C LEU A 12 -1.17 -3.34 4.28
N PHE A 13 -0.20 -3.67 3.42
CA PHE A 13 0.09 -5.06 3.04
C PHE A 13 1.25 -5.75 3.76
N VAL A 14 2.05 -5.04 4.56
CA VAL A 14 2.86 -5.72 5.60
C VAL A 14 1.96 -6.52 6.56
N CYS A 15 0.65 -6.27 6.57
CA CYS A 15 -0.30 -6.87 7.50
C CYS A 15 -0.86 -8.27 7.15
N ILE A 16 -0.62 -8.88 5.97
CA ILE A 16 -1.55 -9.97 5.51
C ILE A 16 -0.91 -11.31 5.13
N VAL A 17 0.42 -11.46 5.01
CA VAL A 17 0.96 -12.67 4.32
C VAL A 17 1.80 -13.63 5.18
N ASN A 18 1.87 -13.52 6.51
CA ASN A 18 2.45 -14.59 7.34
C ASN A 18 1.88 -14.60 8.77
N ALA A 19 1.64 -15.79 9.31
CA ALA A 19 0.97 -16.04 10.60
C ALA A 19 1.70 -15.51 11.87
N ASN A 20 2.75 -14.70 11.73
CA ASN A 20 3.59 -14.23 12.85
C ASN A 20 4.07 -12.77 12.73
N TYR A 21 3.42 -11.92 11.93
CA TYR A 21 3.65 -10.47 12.03
C TYR A 21 2.51 -9.84 12.83
N GLN A 22 2.86 -9.20 13.95
CA GLN A 22 1.94 -8.34 14.70
C GLN A 22 1.28 -7.38 13.71
N LEU A 23 -0.03 -7.55 13.50
CA LEU A 23 -0.87 -6.67 12.71
C LEU A 23 -0.64 -5.23 13.20
N MET A 24 0.15 -4.46 12.46
CA MET A 24 0.37 -3.06 12.81
C MET A 24 -0.97 -2.36 12.59
N ILE A 25 -1.60 -1.95 13.69
CA ILE A 25 -2.86 -1.21 13.66
C ILE A 25 -2.63 0.03 12.79
N PRO A 26 -3.43 0.26 11.73
CA PRO A 26 -3.26 1.44 10.90
C PRO A 26 -3.26 2.70 11.77
N PRO A 27 -2.39 3.70 11.51
CA PRO A 27 -2.27 4.89 12.36
C PRO A 27 -3.61 5.59 12.63
N PHE A 28 -4.51 5.59 11.64
CA PHE A 28 -5.82 6.22 11.76
C PHE A 28 -6.81 5.46 12.68
N LEU A 29 -6.50 4.21 13.06
CA LEU A 29 -7.23 3.40 14.03
C LEU A 29 -6.54 3.31 15.39
N MET A 30 -5.44 4.03 15.62
CA MET A 30 -4.83 4.08 16.96
C MET A 30 -5.83 4.65 17.98
N GLY A 31 -6.07 3.86 19.03
CA GLY A 31 -7.04 4.17 20.08
C GLY A 31 -8.49 3.84 19.74
N ALA A 32 -8.77 3.26 18.57
CA ALA A 32 -10.11 2.74 18.25
C ALA A 32 -10.40 1.43 19.04
N PRO A 33 -11.68 1.09 19.25
CA PRO A 33 -12.05 -0.21 19.82
C PRO A 33 -11.49 -1.37 19.00
N GLU A 34 -11.12 -2.47 19.66
CA GLU A 34 -10.59 -3.66 19.00
C GLU A 34 -11.55 -4.20 17.93
N SER A 35 -12.86 -4.16 18.20
CA SER A 35 -13.89 -4.57 17.23
C SER A 35 -13.83 -3.78 15.92
N THR A 36 -13.55 -2.47 15.98
CA THR A 36 -13.37 -1.63 14.79
C THR A 36 -12.12 -2.03 13.99
N VAL A 37 -11.05 -2.40 14.69
CA VAL A 37 -9.81 -2.88 14.05
C VAL A 37 -10.04 -4.23 13.36
N GLN A 38 -10.71 -5.17 14.05
CA GLN A 38 -11.05 -6.48 13.50
C GLN A 38 -11.97 -6.38 12.28
N GLU A 39 -12.93 -5.45 12.29
CA GLU A 39 -13.83 -5.20 11.16
C GLU A 39 -13.08 -4.80 9.89
N LEU A 40 -12.12 -3.86 10.01
CA LEU A 40 -11.28 -3.46 8.89
C LEU A 40 -10.40 -4.64 8.40
N GLN A 41 -9.83 -5.41 9.32
CA GLN A 41 -9.00 -6.57 8.98
C GLN A 41 -9.79 -7.61 8.18
N GLU A 42 -11.01 -7.91 8.59
CA GLU A 42 -11.90 -8.84 7.89
C GLU A 42 -12.32 -8.29 6.51
N LEU A 43 -12.61 -6.98 6.41
CA LEU A 43 -12.88 -6.34 5.12
C LEU A 43 -11.71 -6.54 4.15
N ILE A 44 -10.47 -6.32 4.58
CA ILE A 44 -9.31 -6.46 3.71
C ILE A 44 -9.06 -7.93 3.37
N LYS A 45 -9.13 -8.83 4.36
CA LYS A 45 -8.91 -10.28 4.18
C LYS A 45 -9.87 -10.88 3.16
N ARG A 46 -11.17 -10.52 3.22
CA ARG A 46 -12.19 -10.98 2.27
C ARG A 46 -11.94 -10.50 0.85
N ASN A 47 -11.25 -9.38 0.70
CA ASN A 47 -11.02 -8.70 -0.57
C ASN A 47 -9.56 -8.80 -1.04
N ILE A 48 -8.73 -9.66 -0.42
CA ILE A 48 -7.28 -9.77 -0.70
C ILE A 48 -6.94 -10.11 -2.17
N ASN A 49 -7.88 -10.74 -2.88
CA ASN A 49 -7.71 -11.14 -4.28
C ASN A 49 -8.13 -10.03 -5.26
N LYS A 50 -8.71 -8.93 -4.78
CA LYS A 50 -9.09 -7.79 -5.61
C LYS A 50 -7.87 -6.92 -5.94
N PRO A 51 -7.90 -6.20 -7.07
CA PRO A 51 -6.93 -5.16 -7.35
C PRO A 51 -6.85 -4.14 -6.20
N ASP A 52 -5.65 -3.63 -5.94
CA ASP A 52 -5.43 -2.68 -4.85
C ASP A 52 -6.38 -1.48 -4.90
N PHE A 53 -6.66 -0.93 -6.10
CA PHE A 53 -7.56 0.23 -6.21
C PHE A 53 -8.98 -0.07 -5.72
N GLU A 54 -9.45 -1.32 -5.86
CA GLU A 54 -10.77 -1.72 -5.35
C GLU A 54 -10.73 -1.87 -3.83
N VAL A 55 -9.66 -2.45 -3.28
CA VAL A 55 -9.49 -2.56 -1.81
C VAL A 55 -9.39 -1.18 -1.18
N GLU A 56 -8.64 -0.25 -1.77
CA GLU A 56 -8.56 1.14 -1.32
C GLU A 56 -9.94 1.81 -1.29
N ALA A 57 -10.75 1.61 -2.34
CA ALA A 57 -12.10 2.16 -2.42
C ALA A 57 -13.03 1.56 -1.33
N LEU A 58 -12.92 0.26 -1.05
CA LEU A 58 -13.69 -0.40 0.01
C LEU A 58 -13.32 0.12 1.40
N VAL A 59 -12.02 0.33 1.66
CA VAL A 59 -11.56 0.92 2.94
C VAL A 59 -12.03 2.37 3.08
N GLU A 60 -12.01 3.14 1.99
CA GLU A 60 -12.53 4.52 1.99
C GLU A 60 -14.04 4.56 2.23
N GLN A 61 -14.81 3.67 1.61
CA GLN A 61 -16.24 3.56 1.86
C GLN A 61 -16.50 3.22 3.34
N TRP A 62 -15.81 2.20 3.86
CA TRP A 62 -15.93 1.79 5.25
C TRP A 62 -15.59 2.92 6.23
N ALA A 63 -14.52 3.67 5.98
CA ALA A 63 -14.15 4.82 6.82
C ALA A 63 -15.21 5.92 6.79
N ASN A 64 -15.83 6.15 5.62
CA ASN A 64 -16.94 7.09 5.48
C ASN A 64 -18.19 6.64 6.25
N GLU A 65 -18.50 5.35 6.23
CA GLU A 65 -19.61 4.75 7.00
C GLU A 65 -19.38 4.84 8.52
N LYS A 66 -18.14 4.65 8.98
CA LYS A 66 -17.78 4.86 10.40
C LYS A 66 -17.95 6.31 10.84
N GLY A 67 -17.67 7.27 9.95
CA GLY A 67 -17.81 8.69 10.24
C GLY A 67 -16.89 9.17 11.37
N GLY A 68 -17.20 10.35 11.90
CA GLY A 68 -16.50 10.97 13.03
C GLY A 68 -14.98 10.99 12.89
N THR A 69 -14.30 10.76 14.03
CA THR A 69 -12.84 10.78 14.10
C THR A 69 -12.17 9.71 13.24
N ILE A 70 -12.81 8.56 12.98
CA ILE A 70 -12.25 7.52 12.11
C ILE A 70 -12.13 8.04 10.67
N LYS A 71 -13.21 8.64 10.16
CA LYS A 71 -13.21 9.27 8.83
C LYS A 71 -12.14 10.36 8.74
N GLU A 72 -12.10 11.27 9.71
CA GLU A 72 -11.14 12.38 9.74
C GLU A 72 -9.69 11.88 9.73
N LYS A 73 -9.34 10.95 10.64
CA LYS A 73 -8.00 10.36 10.71
C LYS A 73 -7.67 9.56 9.45
N PHE A 74 -8.63 8.89 8.82
CA PHE A 74 -8.42 8.18 7.56
C PHE A 74 -8.03 9.14 6.43
N TYR A 75 -8.73 10.27 6.28
CA TYR A 75 -8.41 11.25 5.26
C TYR A 75 -7.08 11.96 5.53
N GLN A 76 -6.75 12.24 6.79
CA GLN A 76 -5.42 12.73 7.17
C GLN A 76 -4.34 11.72 6.79
N PHE A 77 -4.51 10.46 7.17
CA PHE A 77 -3.59 9.38 6.82
C PHE A 77 -3.40 9.25 5.30
N LYS A 78 -4.48 9.31 4.52
CA LYS A 78 -4.41 9.28 3.04
C LYS A 78 -3.61 10.46 2.47
N ALA A 79 -3.76 11.66 3.04
CA ALA A 79 -2.98 12.83 2.65
C ALA A 79 -1.49 12.68 3.00
N ASP A 80 -1.19 12.22 4.22
CA ASP A 80 0.18 12.00 4.69
C ASP A 80 0.89 10.93 3.85
N MET A 81 0.20 9.84 3.52
CA MET A 81 0.73 8.79 2.64
C MET A 81 1.03 9.29 1.24
N LYS A 82 0.21 10.19 0.70
CA LYS A 82 0.47 10.82 -0.60
C LYS A 82 1.73 11.68 -0.53
N LEU A 83 1.86 12.52 0.50
CA LEU A 83 3.02 13.37 0.68
C LEU A 83 4.33 12.55 0.85
N MET A 84 4.28 11.50 1.67
CA MET A 84 5.42 10.60 1.86
C MET A 84 5.81 9.88 0.58
N GLN A 85 4.83 9.44 -0.23
CA GLN A 85 5.11 8.82 -1.54
C GLN A 85 5.84 9.80 -2.46
N GLU A 86 5.35 11.04 -2.55
CA GLU A 86 5.95 12.06 -3.41
C GLU A 86 7.39 12.34 -3.00
N ARG A 87 7.65 12.45 -1.70
CA ARG A 87 8.99 12.61 -1.15
C ARG A 87 9.88 11.40 -1.44
N ALA A 88 9.40 10.18 -1.21
CA ALA A 88 10.13 8.95 -1.50
C ALA A 88 10.48 8.83 -2.99
N ASN A 89 9.53 9.16 -3.88
CA ASN A 89 9.75 9.15 -5.32
C ASN A 89 10.78 10.19 -5.76
N SER A 90 10.77 11.37 -5.15
CA SER A 90 11.76 12.41 -5.41
C SER A 90 13.17 11.95 -5.00
N MET A 91 13.31 11.43 -3.78
CA MET A 91 14.59 10.91 -3.28
C MET A 91 15.09 9.72 -4.12
N ARG A 92 14.20 8.81 -4.51
CA ARG A 92 14.53 7.68 -5.39
C ARG A 92 15.09 8.16 -6.73
N LYS A 93 14.43 9.14 -7.37
CA LYS A 93 14.90 9.73 -8.64
C LYS A 93 16.26 10.43 -8.49
N ALA A 94 16.51 11.10 -7.37
CA ALA A 94 17.81 11.71 -7.10
C ALA A 94 18.90 10.64 -6.96
N MET A 95 18.64 9.56 -6.21
CA MET A 95 19.60 8.46 -6.04
C MET A 95 19.83 7.67 -7.33
N ALA A 96 18.80 7.54 -8.18
CA ALA A 96 18.88 6.82 -9.46
C ALA A 96 19.93 7.40 -10.43
N GLN A 97 20.33 8.66 -10.25
CA GLN A 97 21.39 9.29 -11.04
C GLN A 97 22.76 8.66 -10.77
N ASN A 98 22.98 8.15 -9.55
CA ASN A 98 24.23 7.53 -9.13
C ASN A 98 24.28 6.02 -9.40
N LEU A 99 23.21 5.43 -9.95
CA LEU A 99 23.12 4.02 -10.26
C LEU A 99 23.69 3.71 -11.65
N SER A 100 24.20 2.48 -11.83
CA SER A 100 24.50 1.94 -13.16
C SER A 100 23.21 1.87 -14.01
N PRO A 101 23.31 1.82 -15.35
CA PRO A 101 22.15 1.64 -16.22
C PRO A 101 21.28 0.43 -15.84
N GLU A 102 21.92 -0.69 -15.50
CA GLU A 102 21.25 -1.94 -15.11
C GLU A 102 20.53 -1.78 -13.77
N ALA A 103 21.20 -1.19 -12.77
CA ALA A 103 20.61 -0.95 -11.46
C ALA A 103 19.45 0.06 -11.52
N ARG A 104 19.54 1.09 -12.38
CA ARG A 104 18.44 2.04 -12.61
C ARG A 104 17.24 1.37 -13.26
N LYS A 105 17.48 0.53 -14.28
CA LYS A 105 16.42 -0.24 -14.92
C LYS A 105 15.72 -1.16 -13.92
N ALA A 106 16.49 -1.84 -13.06
CA ALA A 106 15.93 -2.68 -12.02
C ALA A 106 15.09 -1.90 -11.00
N ASP A 107 15.56 -0.75 -10.53
CA ASP A 107 14.80 0.14 -9.66
C ASP A 107 13.47 0.59 -10.32
N GLU A 108 13.49 0.96 -11.61
CA GLU A 108 12.29 1.32 -12.37
C GLU A 108 11.31 0.16 -12.54
N ASP A 109 11.80 -1.03 -12.90
CA ASP A 109 11.00 -2.23 -13.08
C ASP A 109 10.32 -2.66 -11.77
N LEU A 110 11.08 -2.74 -10.68
CA LEU A 110 10.59 -3.08 -9.35
C LEU A 110 9.58 -2.05 -8.84
N SER A 111 9.88 -0.77 -9.03
CA SER A 111 8.96 0.32 -8.68
C SER A 111 7.64 0.21 -9.47
N ARG A 112 7.70 -0.13 -10.75
CA ARG A 112 6.49 -0.31 -11.58
C ARG A 112 5.63 -1.47 -11.11
N ILE A 113 6.25 -2.61 -10.73
CA ILE A 113 5.53 -3.76 -10.18
C ILE A 113 4.85 -3.39 -8.86
N GLY A 114 5.61 -2.77 -7.95
CA GLY A 114 5.11 -2.36 -6.62
C GLY A 114 3.97 -1.35 -6.71
N ASN A 115 4.05 -0.39 -7.62
CA ASN A 115 3.08 0.70 -7.76
C ASN A 115 1.88 0.37 -8.65
N ASN A 116 1.83 -0.82 -9.25
CA ASN A 116 0.73 -1.16 -10.14
C ASN A 116 -0.54 -1.53 -9.36
N LYS A 117 -1.48 -0.59 -9.31
CA LYS A 117 -2.77 -0.74 -8.63
C LYS A 117 -3.75 -1.72 -9.26
N THR A 118 -3.57 -2.06 -10.53
CA THR A 118 -4.45 -3.04 -11.19
C THR A 118 -4.12 -4.47 -10.79
N LEU A 119 -3.02 -4.65 -10.04
CA LEU A 119 -2.61 -5.93 -9.50
C LEU A 119 -3.10 -6.06 -8.05
N ASN A 120 -3.51 -7.27 -7.69
CA ASN A 120 -3.55 -7.71 -6.31
C ASN A 120 -2.15 -8.15 -5.85
N VAL A 121 -1.99 -8.44 -4.56
CA VAL A 121 -0.66 -8.75 -4.04
C VAL A 121 -0.09 -10.07 -4.49
N GLN A 122 -0.90 -11.10 -4.68
CA GLN A 122 -0.38 -12.34 -5.25
C GLN A 122 0.17 -12.12 -6.66
N GLN A 123 -0.49 -11.28 -7.46
CA GLN A 123 -0.01 -10.90 -8.79
C GLN A 123 1.28 -10.08 -8.73
N LYS A 124 1.42 -9.17 -7.76
CA LYS A 124 2.68 -8.44 -7.53
C LYS A 124 3.81 -9.38 -7.12
N GLN A 125 3.56 -10.29 -6.19
CA GLN A 125 4.52 -11.30 -5.75
C GLN A 125 4.98 -12.19 -6.91
N ARG A 126 4.04 -12.67 -7.73
CA ARG A 126 4.38 -13.46 -8.93
C ARG A 126 5.22 -12.68 -9.93
N LYS A 127 4.87 -11.42 -10.21
CA LYS A 127 5.66 -10.57 -11.12
C LYS A 127 7.04 -10.25 -10.56
N LEU A 128 7.14 -10.01 -9.26
CA LEU A 128 8.41 -9.79 -8.59
C LEU A 128 9.30 -11.04 -8.65
N ALA A 129 8.76 -12.21 -8.33
CA ALA A 129 9.49 -13.47 -8.41
C ALA A 129 9.97 -13.77 -9.84
N ALA A 130 9.09 -13.57 -10.84
CA ALA A 130 9.45 -13.74 -12.24
C ALA A 130 10.56 -12.76 -12.69
N TYR A 131 10.51 -11.51 -12.22
CA TYR A 131 11.56 -10.53 -12.50
C TYR A 131 12.90 -10.95 -11.91
N LEU A 132 12.91 -11.44 -10.67
CA LEU A 132 14.13 -11.86 -9.97
C LEU A 132 14.72 -13.18 -10.48
N ALA A 133 13.91 -14.05 -11.10
CA ALA A 133 14.39 -15.31 -11.67
C ALA A 133 14.96 -15.16 -13.09
N GLY A 134 14.63 -14.08 -13.79
CA GLY A 134 15.05 -13.81 -15.17
C GLY A 134 16.15 -12.78 -15.34
N ASN A 135 16.64 -12.20 -14.24
CA ASN A 135 17.83 -11.33 -14.18
C ASN A 135 18.88 -12.00 -13.29
#